data_AF-A0A8T4DWL3-F1
#
_entry.id   AF-A0A8T4DWL3-F1
#
_cell.length_a   1.000
_cell.length_b   1.000
_cell.length_c   1.000
_cell.angle_alpha   90.00
_cell.angle_beta   90.00
_cell.angle_gamma   90.00
#
_symmetry.space_group_name_H-M   'P 1'
#
loop_
_entity.id
_entity.type
_entity.pdbx_description
1 polymer ?
#
loop_
_entity_poly.entity_id
_entity_poly.type
_entity_poly.pdbx_seq_one_letter_code
_entity_poly.pdbx_strand_id
1 'polypeptide(L)'
;KGIDFLITKERDYLVLKTSKPSSAVETLKMIFGISWFARAEETKSDMKSIEGRALKMAKYIGPNETFAVRASRADKSFPHTSMEIENMIGKRIDRKVDLSKPDRTIHVEVKKDKSYVYSEKTEGAGGLPVGVSGKILCLMSGGMDSPVAAWMMMRRGCYPAFVYFSSYPLVPKSDRENVIKVLRVLRGYSSRPLTLIIVPLVKITEAVTNAVEGKYKCVIGRRIMYRVSEAMAKETKAKALLTGDSLAQVASQTLDNILSEDDVLTMPVLKPLIGMDKRDIIRIAEEIGTYEISKNIKTSCPIHTGKPATKSTPERLAEEERNVKKLDALIRKAIKEAEVVRI
;
A
#
# COMPACT_ATOMS: atom_id res chain seq x y z
N LYS A 1 14.30 4.57 9.16
CA LYS A 1 14.02 6.02 9.03
C LYS A 1 14.79 6.84 10.10
N GLY A 2 16.07 6.55 10.37
CA GLY A 2 16.88 7.32 11.34
C GLY A 2 16.41 7.28 12.80
N ILE A 3 15.68 6.22 13.18
CA ILE A 3 15.16 6.02 14.54
C ILE A 3 15.94 4.86 15.13
N ASP A 4 16.63 5.10 16.25
CA ASP A 4 17.26 4.04 17.03
C ASP A 4 16.20 3.38 17.90
N PHE A 5 16.10 2.06 17.81
CA PHE A 5 15.11 1.30 18.55
C PHE A 5 15.59 -0.10 18.88
N LEU A 6 14.99 -0.68 19.92
CA LEU A 6 15.06 -2.11 20.25
C LEU A 6 13.65 -2.68 20.16
N ILE A 7 13.47 -3.76 19.40
CA ILE A 7 12.21 -4.51 19.36
C ILE A 7 12.38 -5.78 20.18
N THR A 8 11.48 -6.00 21.14
CA THR A 8 11.33 -7.28 21.83
C THR A 8 10.00 -7.90 21.43
N LYS A 9 10.01 -9.19 21.11
CA LYS A 9 8.80 -9.93 20.79
C LYS A 9 8.19 -10.45 22.08
N GLU A 10 6.92 -10.12 22.29
CA GLU A 10 6.09 -10.71 23.31
C GLU A 10 5.15 -11.73 22.65
N ARG A 11 4.43 -12.50 23.46
CA ARG A 11 3.53 -13.54 22.94
C ARG A 11 2.52 -12.98 21.94
N ASP A 12 1.90 -11.84 22.28
CA ASP A 12 0.74 -11.30 21.56
C ASP A 12 1.01 -9.93 20.89
N TYR A 13 2.17 -9.31 21.13
CA TYR A 13 2.53 -8.01 20.57
C TYR A 13 4.05 -7.81 20.50
N LEU A 14 4.47 -6.66 19.94
CA LEU A 14 5.88 -6.24 19.90
C LEU A 14 6.07 -5.03 20.81
N VAL A 15 7.15 -5.02 21.59
CA VAL A 15 7.58 -3.85 22.37
C VAL A 15 8.68 -3.13 21.61
N LEU A 16 8.43 -1.88 21.23
CA LEU A 16 9.43 -1.00 20.62
C LEU A 16 9.93 0.00 21.66
N LYS A 17 11.21 -0.09 22.02
CA LYS A 17 11.89 0.89 22.87
C LYS A 17 12.68 1.86 22.00
N THR A 18 12.49 3.16 22.19
CA THR A 18 13.20 4.20 21.44
C THR A 18 13.31 5.47 22.26
N SER A 19 14.38 6.25 22.02
CA SER A 19 14.53 7.62 22.54
C SER A 19 13.72 8.65 21.74
N LYS A 20 13.17 8.28 20.58
CA LYS A 20 12.41 9.16 19.67
C LYS A 20 10.96 8.70 19.45
N PRO A 21 10.12 8.67 20.51
CA PRO A 21 8.77 8.12 20.44
C PRO A 21 7.88 8.83 19.41
N SER A 22 7.96 10.16 19.29
CA SER A 22 7.14 10.91 18.32
C SER A 22 7.44 10.53 16.86
N SER A 23 8.71 10.36 16.49
CA SER A 23 9.09 9.89 15.15
C SER A 23 8.70 8.43 14.91
N ALA A 24 8.70 7.61 15.97
CA ALA A 24 8.25 6.22 15.88
C ALA A 24 6.75 6.13 15.60
N VAL A 25 5.91 6.96 16.26
CA VAL A 25 4.46 7.03 16.03
C VAL A 25 4.16 7.28 14.55
N GLU A 26 4.76 8.30 13.94
CA GLU A 26 4.55 8.63 12.52
C GLU A 26 5.02 7.50 11.59
N THR A 27 6.06 6.76 11.98
CA THR A 27 6.52 5.61 11.22
C THR A 27 5.58 4.42 11.33
N LEU A 28 5.09 4.11 12.54
CA LEU A 28 4.22 2.97 12.83
C LEU A 28 2.86 3.09 12.13
N LYS A 29 2.34 4.32 11.97
CA LYS A 29 1.12 4.60 11.18
C LYS A 29 1.21 4.17 9.71
N MET A 30 2.41 4.02 9.16
CA MET A 30 2.63 3.62 7.75
C MET A 30 3.01 2.16 7.58
N ILE A 31 3.15 1.37 8.66
CA ILE A 31 3.59 -0.03 8.56
C ILE A 31 2.36 -0.93 8.48
N PHE A 32 2.14 -1.53 7.31
CA PHE A 32 1.13 -2.56 7.16
C PHE A 32 1.40 -3.78 8.04
N GLY A 33 0.33 -4.37 8.56
CA GLY A 33 0.36 -5.46 9.55
C GLY A 33 0.22 -4.97 10.99
N ILE A 34 0.35 -3.67 11.26
CA ILE A 34 0.09 -3.11 12.60
C ILE A 34 -1.39 -2.73 12.67
N SER A 35 -2.16 -3.43 13.50
CA SER A 35 -3.57 -3.11 13.74
C SER A 35 -3.72 -1.86 14.59
N TRP A 36 -3.01 -1.79 15.70
CA TRP A 36 -2.90 -0.63 16.58
C TRP A 36 -1.57 -0.66 17.31
N PHE A 37 -1.17 0.47 17.87
CA PHE A 37 -0.05 0.59 18.79
C PHE A 37 -0.38 1.64 19.86
N ALA A 38 0.30 1.58 20.99
CA ALA A 38 0.11 2.55 22.07
C ALA A 38 1.46 2.97 22.64
N ARG A 39 1.56 4.22 23.06
CA ARG A 39 2.70 4.68 23.84
C ARG A 39 2.52 4.19 25.28
N ALA A 40 3.40 3.30 25.71
CA ALA A 40 3.39 2.76 27.07
C ALA A 40 4.52 3.33 27.92
N GLU A 41 4.23 3.57 29.20
CA GLU A 41 5.25 3.79 30.23
C GLU A 41 5.63 2.44 30.85
N GLU A 42 6.92 2.08 30.78
CA GLU A 42 7.49 0.91 31.46
C GLU A 42 7.72 1.24 32.94
N THR A 43 7.42 0.28 33.82
CA THR A 43 7.60 0.43 35.26
C THR A 43 7.93 -0.91 35.94
N LYS A 44 8.31 -0.85 37.22
CA LYS A 44 8.54 -2.05 38.01
C LYS A 44 7.23 -2.80 38.22
N SER A 45 7.31 -4.12 38.29
CA SER A 45 6.16 -4.98 38.59
C SER A 45 5.82 -4.99 40.07
N ASP A 46 5.42 -3.83 40.59
CA ASP A 46 4.87 -3.66 41.94
C ASP A 46 3.70 -2.68 41.91
N MET A 47 2.76 -2.84 42.85
CA MET A 47 1.51 -2.10 42.83
C MET A 47 1.72 -0.58 42.94
N LYS A 48 2.68 -0.13 43.74
CA LYS A 48 2.97 1.29 43.96
C LYS A 48 3.49 1.96 42.69
N SER A 49 4.41 1.29 41.99
CA SER A 49 4.97 1.76 40.72
C SER A 49 3.91 1.82 39.61
N ILE A 50 3.09 0.77 39.49
CA ILE A 50 1.98 0.69 38.53
C ILE A 50 0.97 1.82 38.77
N GLU A 51 0.51 1.96 40.01
CA GLU A 51 -0.48 2.95 40.40
C GLU A 51 0.03 4.38 40.14
N GLY A 52 1.29 4.67 40.49
CA GLY A 52 1.89 5.97 40.23
C GLY A 52 1.89 6.35 38.74
N ARG A 53 2.11 5.38 37.85
CA ARG A 53 2.07 5.58 36.39
C ARG A 53 0.65 5.74 35.88
N ALA A 54 -0.29 4.93 36.39
CA ALA A 54 -1.70 5.05 36.04
C ALA A 54 -2.28 6.41 36.44
N LEU A 55 -1.98 6.89 37.65
CA LEU A 55 -2.42 8.21 38.12
C LEU A 55 -1.80 9.36 37.33
N LYS A 56 -0.55 9.21 36.87
CA LYS A 56 0.05 10.18 35.95
C LYS A 56 -0.71 10.23 34.63
N MET A 57 -1.13 9.08 34.10
CA MET A 57 -1.93 8.99 32.88
C MET A 57 -3.35 9.55 33.08
N ALA A 58 -3.92 9.36 34.27
CA ALA A 58 -5.25 9.85 34.61
C ALA A 58 -5.37 11.39 34.57
N LYS A 59 -4.25 12.13 34.68
CA LYS A 59 -4.23 13.60 34.53
C LYS A 59 -4.68 14.08 33.16
N TYR A 60 -4.62 13.23 32.15
CA TYR A 60 -5.07 13.54 30.79
C TYR A 60 -6.56 13.24 30.57
N ILE A 61 -7.27 12.74 31.59
CA ILE A 61 -8.72 12.54 31.55
C ILE A 61 -9.40 13.87 31.87
N GLY A 62 -10.16 14.37 30.89
CA GLY A 62 -10.92 15.62 31.00
C GLY A 62 -11.91 15.58 32.19
N PRO A 63 -12.28 16.73 32.76
CA PRO A 63 -13.15 16.79 33.94
C PRO A 63 -14.53 16.16 33.71
N ASN A 64 -15.03 16.19 32.48
CA ASN A 64 -16.32 15.62 32.10
C ASN A 64 -16.19 14.27 31.37
N GLU A 65 -14.97 13.75 31.20
CA GLU A 65 -14.74 12.46 30.56
C GLU A 65 -14.95 11.32 31.57
N THR A 66 -15.54 10.24 31.08
CA THR A 66 -15.65 8.97 31.80
C THR A 66 -14.40 8.12 31.60
N PHE A 67 -14.14 7.17 32.51
CA PHE A 67 -13.00 6.28 32.38
C PHE A 67 -13.24 4.85 32.85
N ALA A 68 -12.35 3.96 32.42
CA ALA A 68 -12.17 2.63 33.00
C ALA A 68 -10.69 2.30 33.18
N VAL A 69 -10.38 1.45 34.16
CA VAL A 69 -9.08 0.78 34.25
C VAL A 69 -9.26 -0.65 33.76
N ARG A 70 -8.32 -1.15 32.95
CA ARG A 70 -8.33 -2.52 32.43
C ARG A 70 -6.97 -3.16 32.68
N ALA A 71 -6.93 -4.16 33.55
CA ALA A 71 -5.70 -4.83 33.93
C ALA A 71 -5.60 -6.24 33.35
N SER A 72 -4.47 -6.56 32.74
CA SER A 72 -4.11 -7.92 32.31
C SER A 72 -2.86 -8.37 33.05
N ARG A 73 -2.81 -9.66 33.42
CA ARG A 73 -1.67 -10.26 34.12
C ARG A 73 -1.15 -11.46 33.35
N ALA A 74 0.02 -11.32 32.75
CA ALA A 74 0.78 -12.45 32.23
C ALA A 74 1.43 -13.23 33.38
N ASP A 75 1.90 -12.51 34.41
CA ASP A 75 2.41 -13.12 35.63
C ASP A 75 1.26 -13.37 36.63
N LYS A 76 0.88 -14.65 36.77
CA LYS A 76 -0.20 -15.04 37.69
C LYS A 76 0.24 -15.03 39.16
N SER A 77 1.55 -14.99 39.44
CA SER A 77 2.10 -14.93 40.80
C SER A 77 2.01 -13.53 41.43
N PHE A 78 1.66 -12.50 40.65
CA PHE A 78 1.49 -11.14 41.17
C PHE A 78 0.42 -11.10 42.29
N PRO A 79 0.67 -10.41 43.42
CA PRO A 79 -0.18 -10.49 44.63
C PRO A 79 -1.64 -10.07 44.46
N HIS A 80 -1.93 -9.27 43.44
CA HIS A 80 -3.28 -8.78 43.15
C HIS A 80 -3.82 -9.38 41.85
N THR A 81 -5.10 -9.70 41.84
CA THR A 81 -5.88 -10.05 40.65
C THR A 81 -6.08 -8.82 39.76
N SER A 82 -6.45 -9.03 38.50
CA SER A 82 -6.76 -7.93 37.57
C SER A 82 -7.84 -7.00 38.13
N MET A 83 -8.92 -7.58 38.67
CA MET A 83 -10.04 -6.81 39.22
C MET A 83 -9.64 -6.00 40.47
N GLU A 84 -8.75 -6.52 41.31
CA GLU A 84 -8.21 -5.76 42.44
C GLU A 84 -7.34 -4.59 41.98
N ILE A 85 -6.47 -4.80 40.98
CA ILE A 85 -5.65 -3.72 40.40
C ILE A 85 -6.55 -2.63 39.82
N GLU A 86 -7.57 -3.01 39.05
CA GLU A 86 -8.56 -2.08 38.48
C GLU A 86 -9.25 -1.25 39.55
N ASN A 87 -9.75 -1.90 40.61
CA ASN A 87 -10.43 -1.25 41.73
C ASN A 87 -9.51 -0.32 42.52
N MET A 88 -8.28 -0.75 42.82
CA MET A 88 -7.31 0.04 43.60
C MET A 88 -6.95 1.33 42.86
N ILE A 89 -6.66 1.24 41.56
CA ILE A 89 -6.34 2.41 40.73
C ILE A 89 -7.58 3.28 40.53
N GLY A 90 -8.72 2.68 40.19
CA GLY A 90 -9.96 3.38 39.91
C GLY A 90 -10.45 4.25 41.07
N LYS A 91 -10.35 3.76 42.31
CA LYS A 91 -10.72 4.50 43.53
C LYS A 91 -9.91 5.78 43.76
N ARG A 92 -8.72 5.88 43.16
CA ARG A 92 -7.83 7.04 43.31
C ARG A 92 -7.98 8.08 42.22
N ILE A 93 -8.79 7.82 41.20
CA ILE A 93 -9.02 8.72 40.09
C ILE A 93 -10.37 9.41 40.31
N ASP A 94 -10.32 10.73 40.51
CA ASP A 94 -11.51 11.56 40.73
C ASP A 94 -12.20 11.90 39.39
N ARG A 95 -12.77 10.88 38.74
CA ARG A 95 -13.53 10.97 37.48
C ARG A 95 -14.70 9.99 37.50
N LYS A 96 -15.68 10.20 36.61
CA LYS A 96 -16.82 9.29 36.49
C LYS A 96 -16.37 7.96 35.85
N VAL A 97 -16.69 6.84 36.48
CA VAL A 97 -16.41 5.51 35.92
C VAL A 97 -17.50 5.10 34.93
N ASP A 98 -17.11 4.59 33.77
CA ASP A 98 -17.98 3.87 32.83
C ASP A 98 -17.28 2.59 32.36
N LEU A 99 -17.79 1.43 32.79
CA LEU A 99 -17.20 0.13 32.45
C LEU A 99 -17.68 -0.43 31.11
N SER A 100 -18.67 0.21 30.48
CA SER A 100 -19.24 -0.20 29.20
C SER A 100 -18.59 0.54 28.04
N LYS A 101 -18.67 1.88 28.06
CA LYS A 101 -18.18 2.75 26.99
C LYS A 101 -17.45 3.97 27.55
N PRO A 102 -16.27 3.78 28.16
CA PRO A 102 -15.49 4.89 28.70
C PRO A 102 -14.95 5.79 27.59
N ASP A 103 -14.88 7.09 27.84
CA ASP A 103 -14.16 8.04 26.98
C ASP A 103 -12.65 7.75 26.98
N ARG A 104 -12.11 7.36 28.14
CA ARG A 104 -10.69 7.01 28.32
C ARG A 104 -10.51 5.68 29.02
N THR A 105 -9.64 4.82 28.51
CA THR A 105 -9.26 3.59 29.21
C THR A 105 -7.79 3.65 29.62
N ILE A 106 -7.48 3.36 30.88
CA ILE A 106 -6.10 3.13 31.34
C ILE A 106 -5.87 1.62 31.35
N HIS A 107 -4.96 1.17 30.49
CA HIS A 107 -4.53 -0.21 30.42
C HIS A 107 -3.32 -0.45 31.31
N VAL A 108 -3.37 -1.52 32.10
CA VAL A 108 -2.27 -2.01 32.93
C VAL A 108 -1.94 -3.43 32.50
N GLU A 109 -0.70 -3.66 32.10
CA GLU A 109 -0.21 -5.00 31.81
C GLU A 109 0.89 -5.38 32.81
N VAL A 110 0.59 -6.37 33.63
CA VAL A 110 1.51 -6.90 34.64
C VAL A 110 2.28 -8.09 34.08
N LYS A 111 3.60 -8.01 34.11
CA LYS A 111 4.50 -9.15 33.84
C LYS A 111 5.48 -9.37 34.98
N LYS A 112 6.32 -10.40 34.85
CA LYS A 112 7.23 -10.85 35.90
C LYS A 112 8.27 -9.78 36.28
N ASP A 113 8.98 -9.25 35.29
CA ASP A 113 10.09 -8.32 35.56
C ASP A 113 9.66 -6.84 35.47
N LYS A 114 8.73 -6.54 34.56
CA LYS A 114 8.29 -5.18 34.25
C LYS A 114 6.81 -5.14 33.91
N SER A 115 6.17 -4.01 34.21
CA SER A 115 4.78 -3.73 33.87
C SER A 115 4.69 -2.55 32.91
N TYR A 116 3.61 -2.52 32.12
CA TYR A 116 3.34 -1.45 31.18
C TYR A 116 2.02 -0.76 31.52
N VAL A 117 2.01 0.57 31.46
CA VAL A 117 0.79 1.37 31.61
C VAL A 117 0.63 2.26 30.38
N TYR A 118 -0.53 2.21 29.75
CA TYR A 118 -0.86 3.01 28.57
C TYR A 118 -2.33 3.40 28.55
N SER A 119 -2.73 4.38 27.72
CA SER A 119 -4.14 4.78 27.58
C SER A 119 -4.59 4.78 26.13
N GLU A 120 -4.04 5.69 25.32
CA GLU A 120 -4.44 5.87 23.93
C GLU A 120 -3.88 4.76 23.04
N LYS A 121 -4.79 4.05 22.36
CA LYS A 121 -4.47 3.18 21.23
C LYS A 121 -4.59 4.00 19.95
N THR A 122 -3.49 4.10 19.21
CA THR A 122 -3.48 4.68 17.87
C THR A 122 -3.67 3.56 16.87
N GLU A 123 -4.60 3.74 15.92
CA GLU A 123 -4.75 2.81 14.81
C GLU A 123 -3.48 2.79 13.95
N GLY A 124 -3.05 1.58 13.56
CA GLY A 124 -1.99 1.41 12.57
C GLY A 124 -2.55 1.39 11.16
N ALA A 125 -1.68 1.13 10.18
CA ALA A 125 -2.12 1.00 8.78
C ALA A 125 -3.04 -0.22 8.53
N GLY A 126 -3.13 -1.14 9.49
CA GLY A 126 -3.83 -2.41 9.37
C GLY A 126 -3.24 -3.26 8.25
N GLY A 127 -4.06 -4.16 7.68
CA GLY A 127 -3.61 -5.02 6.59
C GLY A 127 -2.58 -6.06 7.01
N LEU A 128 -1.71 -6.44 6.09
CA LEU A 128 -0.70 -7.50 6.25
C LEU A 128 0.71 -6.96 6.00
N PRO A 129 1.76 -7.48 6.69
CA PRO A 129 3.12 -7.04 6.43
C PRO A 129 3.52 -7.23 4.97
N VAL A 130 4.11 -6.20 4.36
CA VAL A 130 4.52 -6.22 2.94
C VAL A 130 5.47 -7.39 2.68
N GLY A 131 5.11 -8.24 1.72
CA GLY A 131 5.88 -9.40 1.26
C GLY A 131 5.36 -10.76 1.74
N VAL A 132 4.44 -10.81 2.71
CA VAL A 132 3.88 -12.11 3.18
C VAL A 132 2.99 -12.79 2.14
N SER A 133 2.40 -12.01 1.22
CA SER A 133 1.50 -12.51 0.16
C SER A 133 2.21 -12.72 -1.19
N GLY A 134 3.55 -12.68 -1.20
CA GLY A 134 4.34 -12.87 -2.42
C GLY A 134 4.55 -11.60 -3.25
N LYS A 135 5.13 -11.76 -4.44
CA LYS A 135 5.51 -10.67 -5.33
C LYS A 135 4.49 -10.45 -6.44
N ILE A 136 4.29 -9.20 -6.83
CA ILE A 136 3.48 -8.79 -7.98
C ILE A 136 4.25 -7.81 -8.85
N LEU A 137 3.93 -7.74 -10.15
CA LEU A 137 4.44 -6.70 -11.05
C LEU A 137 3.32 -5.70 -11.34
N CYS A 138 3.51 -4.45 -10.94
CA CYS A 138 2.54 -3.38 -11.09
C CYS A 138 2.84 -2.54 -12.34
N LEU A 139 1.86 -2.43 -13.24
CA LEU A 139 1.91 -1.52 -14.36
C LEU A 139 1.65 -0.10 -13.85
N MET A 140 2.73 0.67 -13.73
CA MET A 140 2.72 2.04 -13.21
C MET A 140 2.62 3.02 -14.36
N SER A 141 1.50 3.75 -14.45
CA SER A 141 1.33 4.82 -15.44
C SER A 141 1.77 6.19 -14.91
N GLY A 142 1.91 6.35 -13.59
CA GLY A 142 2.12 7.62 -12.91
C GLY A 142 0.83 8.40 -12.62
N GLY A 143 -0.26 8.10 -13.33
CA GLY A 143 -1.59 8.65 -13.04
C GLY A 143 -2.11 8.23 -11.65
N MET A 144 -3.27 8.73 -11.23
CA MET A 144 -3.78 8.52 -9.86
C MET A 144 -4.10 7.05 -9.53
N ASP A 145 -4.49 6.26 -10.51
CA ASP A 145 -5.14 4.98 -10.28
C ASP A 145 -4.09 3.87 -9.98
N SER A 146 -2.99 3.81 -10.74
CA SER A 146 -1.96 2.76 -10.54
C SER A 146 -1.22 2.83 -9.18
N PRO A 147 -0.91 4.00 -8.59
CA PRO A 147 -0.37 4.12 -7.24
C PRO A 147 -1.34 3.69 -6.15
N VAL A 148 -2.62 4.04 -6.29
CA VAL A 148 -3.67 3.61 -5.35
C VAL A 148 -3.84 2.10 -5.40
N ALA A 149 -3.89 1.51 -6.60
CA ALA A 149 -3.94 0.07 -6.77
C ALA A 149 -2.74 -0.64 -6.14
N ALA A 150 -1.53 -0.10 -6.33
CA ALA A 150 -0.31 -0.63 -5.71
C ALA A 150 -0.37 -0.57 -4.18
N TRP A 151 -0.78 0.57 -3.63
CA TRP A 151 -0.93 0.76 -2.19
C TRP A 151 -1.93 -0.23 -1.57
N MET A 152 -3.08 -0.45 -2.22
CA MET A 152 -4.08 -1.42 -1.76
C MET A 152 -3.52 -2.84 -1.72
N MET A 153 -2.75 -3.24 -2.73
CA MET A 153 -2.13 -4.58 -2.75
C MET A 153 -0.97 -4.71 -1.78
N MET A 154 -0.20 -3.64 -1.55
CA MET A 154 0.80 -3.59 -0.47
C MET A 154 0.15 -3.79 0.90
N ARG A 155 -1.02 -3.18 1.14
CA ARG A 155 -1.83 -3.39 2.36
C ARG A 155 -2.32 -4.83 2.50
N ARG A 156 -2.48 -5.56 1.39
CA ARG A 156 -2.78 -7.02 1.38
C ARG A 156 -1.52 -7.89 1.45
N GLY A 157 -0.36 -7.31 1.76
CA GLY A 157 0.89 -8.02 1.97
C GLY A 157 1.66 -8.38 0.69
N CYS A 158 1.25 -7.88 -0.48
CA CYS A 158 2.01 -8.09 -1.71
C CYS A 158 3.24 -7.17 -1.74
N TYR A 159 4.37 -7.68 -2.23
CA TYR A 159 5.58 -6.88 -2.47
C TYR A 159 5.70 -6.53 -3.96
N PRO A 160 5.51 -5.25 -4.35
CA PRO A 160 5.49 -4.86 -5.75
C PRO A 160 6.89 -4.63 -6.33
N ALA A 161 7.11 -5.13 -7.54
CA ALA A 161 7.97 -4.48 -8.52
C ALA A 161 7.08 -3.66 -9.46
N PHE A 162 7.64 -2.65 -10.11
CA PHE A 162 6.91 -1.74 -10.99
C PHE A 162 7.49 -1.78 -12.40
N VAL A 163 6.62 -1.70 -13.40
CA VAL A 163 6.99 -1.47 -14.79
C VAL A 163 6.36 -0.17 -15.26
N TYR A 164 7.16 0.72 -15.84
CA TYR A 164 6.74 1.97 -16.46
C TYR A 164 7.14 1.96 -17.93
N PHE A 165 6.17 2.16 -18.81
CA PHE A 165 6.41 2.23 -20.24
C PHE A 165 6.68 3.68 -20.65
N SER A 166 7.92 3.97 -21.05
CA SER A 166 8.35 5.31 -21.47
C SER A 166 8.32 5.45 -22.98
N SER A 167 7.73 6.53 -23.48
CA SER A 167 7.77 6.90 -24.90
C SER A 167 8.62 8.14 -25.15
N TYR A 168 9.66 8.40 -24.35
CA TYR A 168 10.61 9.48 -24.62
C TYR A 168 11.27 9.29 -26.01
N PRO A 169 11.38 10.32 -26.88
CA PRO A 169 11.11 11.74 -26.63
C PRO A 169 9.69 12.22 -26.90
N LEU A 170 8.76 11.36 -27.34
CA LEU A 170 7.35 11.72 -27.56
C LEU A 170 6.66 12.18 -26.26
N VAL A 171 7.13 11.67 -25.13
CA VAL A 171 6.67 12.01 -23.77
C VAL A 171 7.77 12.72 -22.99
N PRO A 172 7.48 13.82 -22.26
CA PRO A 172 8.48 14.54 -21.48
C PRO A 172 9.15 13.68 -20.40
N LYS A 173 10.44 13.95 -20.11
CA LYS A 173 11.16 13.31 -19.00
C LYS A 173 10.52 13.57 -17.63
N SER A 174 9.76 14.67 -17.49
CA SER A 174 9.05 15.01 -16.24
C SER A 174 8.06 13.93 -15.80
N ASP A 175 7.46 13.18 -16.73
CA ASP A 175 6.54 12.10 -16.37
C ASP A 175 7.27 10.95 -15.68
N ARG A 176 8.44 10.57 -16.20
CA ARG A 176 9.34 9.59 -15.53
C ARG A 176 9.74 10.07 -14.13
N GLU A 177 10.09 11.34 -13.97
CA GLU A 177 10.45 11.91 -12.67
C GLU A 177 9.28 11.89 -11.69
N ASN A 178 8.07 12.20 -12.16
CA ASN A 178 6.86 12.14 -11.34
C ASN A 178 6.51 10.70 -10.93
N VAL A 179 6.68 9.71 -11.83
CA VAL A 179 6.58 8.28 -11.47
C VAL A 179 7.56 7.93 -10.34
N ILE A 180 8.83 8.36 -10.45
CA ILE A 180 9.83 8.12 -9.41
C ILE A 180 9.43 8.79 -8.08
N LYS A 181 8.90 10.02 -8.11
CA LYS A 181 8.40 10.72 -6.92
C LYS A 181 7.23 9.96 -6.27
N VAL A 182 6.27 9.48 -7.04
CA VAL A 182 5.18 8.64 -6.54
C VAL A 182 5.70 7.36 -5.89
N LEU A 183 6.66 6.67 -6.52
CA LEU A 183 7.24 5.46 -5.94
C LEU A 183 8.03 5.75 -4.65
N ARG A 184 8.62 6.94 -4.48
CA ARG A 184 9.25 7.34 -3.22
C ARG A 184 8.22 7.49 -2.09
N VAL A 185 7.02 7.97 -2.39
CA VAL A 185 5.89 7.99 -1.45
C VAL A 185 5.52 6.56 -1.06
N LEU A 186 5.27 5.68 -2.05
CA LEU A 186 4.93 4.28 -1.79
C LEU A 186 6.03 3.51 -1.04
N ARG A 187 7.32 3.82 -1.30
CA ARG A 187 8.45 3.25 -0.56
C ARG A 187 8.35 3.52 0.94
N GLY A 188 7.67 4.60 1.35
CA GLY A 188 7.39 4.91 2.76
C GLY A 188 6.64 3.81 3.52
N TYR A 189 5.88 2.98 2.80
CA TYR A 189 5.10 1.84 3.31
C TYR A 189 5.82 0.49 3.18
N SER A 190 7.05 0.46 2.68
CA SER A 190 7.86 -0.75 2.52
C SER A 190 9.16 -0.65 3.31
N SER A 191 9.52 -1.72 4.03
CA SER A 191 10.83 -1.83 4.68
C SER A 191 11.95 -2.15 3.70
N ARG A 192 11.63 -2.66 2.51
CA ARG A 192 12.57 -3.01 1.43
C ARG A 192 12.52 -1.97 0.32
N PRO A 193 13.63 -1.72 -0.40
CA PRO A 193 13.63 -0.87 -1.60
C PRO A 193 12.59 -1.34 -2.62
N LEU A 194 12.02 -0.42 -3.40
CA LEU A 194 11.13 -0.77 -4.51
C LEU A 194 11.95 -0.84 -5.80
N THR A 195 11.48 -1.62 -6.77
CA THR A 195 12.14 -1.77 -8.08
C THR A 195 11.25 -1.18 -9.16
N LEU A 196 11.79 -0.26 -9.96
CA LEU A 196 11.14 0.29 -11.14
C LEU A 196 11.89 -0.18 -12.38
N ILE A 197 11.18 -0.81 -13.30
CA ILE A 197 11.66 -1.22 -14.62
C ILE A 197 11.08 -0.25 -15.64
N ILE A 198 11.94 0.49 -16.34
CA ILE A 198 11.55 1.48 -17.34
C ILE A 198 11.75 0.86 -18.72
N VAL A 199 10.65 0.67 -19.44
CA VAL A 199 10.64 0.01 -20.74
C VAL A 199 10.45 1.03 -21.85
N PRO A 200 11.35 1.12 -22.84
CA PRO A 200 11.14 1.99 -23.99
C PRO A 200 10.03 1.43 -24.90
N LEU A 201 9.01 2.24 -25.17
CA LEU A 201 7.85 1.85 -25.97
C LEU A 201 7.84 2.44 -27.39
N VAL A 202 8.72 3.41 -27.71
CA VAL A 202 8.69 4.19 -28.97
C VAL A 202 8.59 3.31 -30.22
N LYS A 203 9.48 2.32 -30.38
CA LYS A 203 9.49 1.44 -31.57
C LYS A 203 8.23 0.59 -31.68
N ILE A 204 7.64 0.21 -30.54
CA ILE A 204 6.37 -0.53 -30.49
C ILE A 204 5.22 0.40 -30.87
N THR A 205 5.19 1.62 -30.32
CA THR A 205 4.19 2.64 -30.66
C THR A 205 4.19 2.93 -32.16
N GLU A 206 5.36 3.12 -32.77
CA GLU A 206 5.50 3.34 -34.22
C GLU A 206 4.96 2.16 -35.04
N ALA A 207 5.34 0.93 -34.67
CA ALA A 207 4.91 -0.28 -35.37
C ALA A 207 3.37 -0.47 -35.29
N VAL A 208 2.78 -0.26 -34.11
CA VAL A 208 1.32 -0.32 -33.92
C VAL A 208 0.61 0.79 -34.70
N THR A 209 1.16 2.01 -34.68
CA THR A 209 0.55 3.17 -35.33
C THR A 209 0.43 2.99 -36.84
N ASN A 210 1.43 2.33 -37.46
CA ASN A 210 1.49 2.11 -38.91
C ASN A 210 0.73 0.88 -39.38
N ALA A 211 0.49 -0.11 -38.50
CA ALA A 211 -0.01 -1.42 -38.91
C ALA A 211 -1.44 -1.75 -38.45
N VAL A 212 -1.96 -1.06 -37.44
CA VAL A 212 -3.23 -1.40 -36.77
C VAL A 212 -4.31 -0.38 -37.11
N GLU A 213 -5.55 -0.85 -37.29
CA GLU A 213 -6.71 0.02 -37.49
C GLU A 213 -6.85 1.03 -36.33
N GLY A 214 -7.11 2.30 -36.64
CA GLY A 214 -7.08 3.41 -35.69
C GLY A 214 -7.80 3.14 -34.36
N LYS A 215 -9.01 2.57 -34.41
CA LYS A 215 -9.84 2.29 -33.22
C LYS A 215 -9.27 1.20 -32.30
N TYR A 216 -8.44 0.28 -32.80
CA TYR A 216 -7.87 -0.84 -32.03
C TYR A 216 -6.49 -0.55 -31.45
N LYS A 217 -5.79 0.49 -31.94
CA LYS A 217 -4.42 0.83 -31.50
C LYS A 217 -4.24 0.85 -29.99
N CYS A 218 -5.17 1.46 -29.25
CA CYS A 218 -5.10 1.56 -27.80
C CYS A 218 -5.12 0.18 -27.11
N VAL A 219 -6.04 -0.69 -27.51
CA VAL A 219 -6.21 -2.03 -26.90
C VAL A 219 -5.07 -2.96 -27.30
N ILE A 220 -4.61 -2.89 -28.55
CA ILE A 220 -3.42 -3.62 -29.04
C ILE A 220 -2.16 -3.17 -28.29
N GLY A 221 -2.00 -1.86 -28.09
CA GLY A 221 -0.91 -1.32 -27.28
C GLY A 221 -0.91 -1.89 -25.85
N ARG A 222 -2.08 -2.00 -25.23
CA ARG A 222 -2.24 -2.60 -23.89
C ARG A 222 -1.92 -4.10 -23.89
N ARG A 223 -2.38 -4.88 -24.87
CA ARG A 223 -2.01 -6.30 -25.04
C ARG A 223 -0.49 -6.48 -25.16
N ILE A 224 0.20 -5.62 -25.91
CA ILE A 224 1.66 -5.69 -26.03
C ILE A 224 2.35 -5.31 -24.71
N MET A 225 1.89 -4.26 -24.02
CA MET A 225 2.39 -3.91 -22.69
C MET A 225 2.18 -5.04 -21.68
N TYR A 226 1.07 -5.76 -21.76
CA TYR A 226 0.78 -6.94 -20.95
C TYR A 226 1.76 -8.08 -21.23
N ARG A 227 2.03 -8.42 -22.50
CA ARG A 227 3.03 -9.43 -22.86
C ARG A 227 4.44 -9.10 -22.35
N VAL A 228 4.86 -7.84 -22.50
CA VAL A 228 6.15 -7.36 -21.97
C VAL A 228 6.16 -7.49 -20.44
N SER A 229 5.10 -7.05 -19.78
CA SER A 229 4.96 -7.12 -18.33
C SER A 229 4.98 -8.56 -17.82
N GLU A 230 4.32 -9.49 -18.51
CA GLU A 230 4.32 -10.90 -18.13
C GLU A 230 5.72 -11.52 -18.19
N ALA A 231 6.47 -11.24 -19.25
CA ALA A 231 7.85 -11.68 -19.37
C ALA A 231 8.72 -11.16 -18.20
N MET A 232 8.59 -9.87 -17.87
CA MET A 232 9.29 -9.26 -16.73
C MET A 232 8.81 -9.79 -15.37
N ALA A 233 7.52 -10.12 -15.24
CA ALA A 233 6.96 -10.70 -14.04
C ALA A 233 7.56 -12.08 -13.78
N LYS A 234 7.75 -12.90 -14.83
CA LYS A 234 8.43 -14.19 -14.75
C LYS A 234 9.89 -14.02 -14.28
N GLU A 235 10.64 -13.07 -14.86
CA GLU A 235 12.02 -12.77 -14.44
C GLU A 235 12.13 -12.28 -12.98
N THR A 236 11.18 -11.46 -12.54
CA THR A 236 11.14 -10.90 -11.16
C THR A 236 10.52 -11.85 -10.13
N LYS A 237 10.06 -13.04 -10.56
CA LYS A 237 9.34 -14.04 -9.77
C LYS A 237 8.03 -13.49 -9.17
N ALA A 238 7.38 -12.57 -9.88
CA ALA A 238 6.04 -12.12 -9.57
C ALA A 238 5.01 -13.20 -9.93
N LYS A 239 3.97 -13.31 -9.11
CA LYS A 239 2.89 -14.32 -9.26
C LYS A 239 1.66 -13.76 -9.98
N ALA A 240 1.59 -12.45 -10.16
CA ALA A 240 0.47 -11.76 -10.79
C ALA A 240 0.93 -10.40 -11.34
N LEU A 241 0.22 -9.92 -12.36
CA LEU A 241 0.25 -8.51 -12.75
C LEU A 241 -0.74 -7.72 -11.91
N LEU A 242 -0.52 -6.41 -11.81
CA LEU A 242 -1.44 -5.48 -11.16
C LEU A 242 -1.64 -4.26 -12.06
N THR A 243 -2.89 -3.87 -12.29
CA THR A 243 -3.26 -2.64 -12.98
C THR A 243 -4.13 -1.75 -12.12
N GLY A 244 -4.13 -0.45 -12.42
CA GLY A 244 -5.06 0.52 -11.85
C GLY A 244 -6.35 0.66 -12.65
N ASP A 245 -6.84 -0.41 -13.30
CA ASP A 245 -8.05 -0.32 -14.11
C ASP A 245 -9.31 -0.23 -13.22
N SER A 246 -10.25 0.64 -13.61
CA SER A 246 -11.59 0.77 -13.04
C SER A 246 -12.65 0.60 -14.13
N LEU A 247 -13.69 -0.18 -13.86
CA LEU A 247 -14.66 -0.54 -14.89
C LEU A 247 -15.40 0.70 -15.44
N ALA A 248 -15.50 0.79 -16.76
CA ALA A 248 -16.22 1.84 -17.48
C ALA A 248 -15.71 3.28 -17.25
N GLN A 249 -14.50 3.47 -16.70
CA GLN A 249 -13.91 4.81 -16.53
C GLN A 249 -13.37 5.37 -17.86
N VAL A 250 -12.82 4.52 -18.73
CA VAL A 250 -12.34 4.88 -20.07
C VAL A 250 -12.71 3.80 -21.10
N ALA A 251 -12.63 4.14 -22.38
CA ALA A 251 -13.02 3.23 -23.47
C ALA A 251 -12.30 1.87 -23.44
N SER A 252 -11.03 1.82 -22.99
CA SER A 252 -10.26 0.57 -22.85
C SER A 252 -10.64 -0.28 -21.65
N GLN A 253 -11.48 0.22 -20.73
CA GLN A 253 -11.86 -0.47 -19.49
C GLN A 253 -13.33 -0.91 -19.51
N THR A 254 -13.84 -1.31 -20.67
CA THR A 254 -15.12 -2.04 -20.81
C THR A 254 -14.88 -3.53 -20.58
N LEU A 255 -15.94 -4.30 -20.27
CA LEU A 255 -15.81 -5.76 -20.10
C LEU A 255 -15.24 -6.45 -21.35
N ASP A 256 -15.70 -6.04 -22.54
CA ASP A 256 -15.21 -6.58 -23.81
C ASP A 256 -13.71 -6.35 -24.00
N ASN A 257 -13.23 -5.13 -23.68
CA ASN A 257 -11.82 -4.79 -23.80
C ASN A 257 -10.96 -5.42 -22.70
N ILE A 258 -11.46 -5.53 -21.46
CA ILE A 258 -10.75 -6.23 -20.39
C ILE A 258 -10.58 -7.71 -20.73
N LEU A 259 -11.63 -8.37 -21.22
CA LEU A 259 -11.56 -9.75 -21.70
C LEU A 259 -10.52 -9.88 -22.81
N SER A 260 -10.57 -9.00 -23.80
CA SER A 260 -9.67 -9.04 -24.94
C SER A 260 -8.23 -8.66 -24.59
N GLU A 261 -7.99 -7.91 -23.52
CA GLU A 261 -6.65 -7.61 -23.02
C GLU A 261 -6.08 -8.76 -22.18
N ASP A 262 -6.88 -9.35 -21.29
CA ASP A 262 -6.43 -10.42 -20.40
C ASP A 262 -6.14 -11.74 -21.15
N ASP A 263 -6.77 -11.96 -22.31
CA ASP A 263 -6.57 -13.13 -23.18
C ASP A 263 -5.10 -13.42 -23.57
N VAL A 264 -4.23 -12.41 -23.63
CA VAL A 264 -2.80 -12.63 -23.97
C VAL A 264 -1.96 -13.12 -22.80
N LEU A 265 -2.55 -13.27 -21.62
CA LEU A 265 -1.84 -13.56 -20.38
C LEU A 265 -2.14 -14.98 -19.89
N THR A 266 -1.10 -15.58 -19.30
CA THR A 266 -1.14 -16.87 -18.61
C THR A 266 -1.13 -16.72 -17.09
N MET A 267 -0.81 -15.53 -16.59
CA MET A 267 -0.83 -15.20 -15.15
C MET A 267 -2.01 -14.29 -14.79
N PRO A 268 -2.49 -14.34 -13.53
CA PRO A 268 -3.60 -13.50 -13.10
C PRO A 268 -3.25 -12.01 -13.14
N VAL A 269 -4.25 -11.18 -13.48
CA VAL A 269 -4.19 -9.72 -13.40
C VAL A 269 -5.08 -9.23 -12.27
N LEU A 270 -4.48 -8.63 -11.26
CA LEU A 270 -5.19 -8.05 -10.13
C LEU A 270 -5.66 -6.63 -10.51
N LYS A 271 -6.94 -6.34 -10.27
CA LYS A 271 -7.59 -5.05 -10.59
C LYS A 271 -8.35 -4.53 -9.35
N PRO A 272 -7.66 -4.08 -8.28
CA PRO A 272 -8.31 -3.73 -7.01
C PRO A 272 -9.27 -2.54 -7.11
N LEU A 273 -9.17 -1.74 -8.17
CA LEU A 273 -10.03 -0.57 -8.41
C LEU A 273 -11.23 -0.87 -9.30
N ILE A 274 -11.43 -2.13 -9.73
CA ILE A 274 -12.39 -2.47 -10.78
C ILE A 274 -13.83 -2.00 -10.48
N GLY A 275 -14.23 -1.99 -9.21
CA GLY A 275 -15.55 -1.53 -8.76
C GLY A 275 -15.55 -0.17 -8.06
N MET A 276 -14.45 0.59 -8.13
CA MET A 276 -14.32 1.88 -7.44
C MET A 276 -14.62 3.04 -8.40
N ASP A 277 -15.36 4.04 -7.91
CA ASP A 277 -15.54 5.27 -8.67
C ASP A 277 -14.31 6.18 -8.58
N LYS A 278 -14.29 7.22 -9.43
CA LYS A 278 -13.15 8.14 -9.51
C LYS A 278 -12.95 8.96 -8.24
N ARG A 279 -14.02 9.29 -7.52
CA ARG A 279 -13.95 10.12 -6.30
C ARG A 279 -13.30 9.33 -5.17
N ASP A 280 -13.64 8.06 -5.03
CA ASP A 280 -13.01 7.18 -4.05
C ASP A 280 -11.52 7.01 -4.32
N ILE A 281 -11.12 6.85 -5.59
CA ILE A 281 -9.70 6.76 -5.97
C ILE A 281 -8.96 8.06 -5.65
N ILE A 282 -9.55 9.23 -5.94
CA ILE A 282 -8.97 10.54 -5.61
C ILE A 282 -8.78 10.69 -4.10
N ARG A 283 -9.81 10.37 -3.31
CA ARG A 283 -9.74 10.44 -1.84
C ARG A 283 -8.57 9.62 -1.30
N ILE A 284 -8.40 8.37 -1.77
CA ILE A 284 -7.28 7.53 -1.35
C ILE A 284 -5.94 8.12 -1.83
N ALA A 285 -5.87 8.63 -3.07
CA ALA A 285 -4.66 9.25 -3.60
C ALA A 285 -4.21 10.46 -2.76
N GLU A 286 -5.16 11.26 -2.26
CA GLU A 286 -4.92 12.37 -1.32
C GLU A 286 -4.44 11.85 0.04
N GLU A 287 -5.15 10.87 0.63
CA GLU A 287 -4.80 10.25 1.92
C GLU A 287 -3.37 9.68 1.92
N ILE A 288 -2.93 9.05 0.82
CA ILE A 288 -1.60 8.45 0.71
C ILE A 288 -0.54 9.43 0.17
N GLY A 289 -0.91 10.67 -0.14
CA GLY A 289 0.02 11.71 -0.59
C GLY A 289 0.56 11.53 -2.01
N THR A 290 -0.18 10.85 -2.90
CA THR A 290 0.22 10.67 -4.31
C THR A 290 -0.50 11.61 -5.28
N TYR A 291 -1.64 12.18 -4.87
CA TYR A 291 -2.51 13.00 -5.72
C TYR A 291 -1.79 14.18 -6.40
N GLU A 292 -1.12 15.04 -5.62
CA GLU A 292 -0.45 16.24 -6.15
C GLU A 292 0.66 15.90 -7.16
N ILE A 293 1.34 14.78 -6.98
CA ILE A 293 2.38 14.34 -7.92
C ILE A 293 1.73 13.78 -9.18
N SER A 294 0.73 12.92 -9.03
CA SER A 294 0.02 12.27 -10.14
C SER A 294 -0.76 13.25 -11.02
N LYS A 295 -1.23 14.37 -10.47
CA LYS A 295 -1.87 15.46 -11.24
C LYS A 295 -0.92 16.12 -12.25
N ASN A 296 0.39 16.07 -12.00
CA ASN A 296 1.41 16.65 -12.87
C ASN A 296 1.84 15.72 -14.02
N ILE A 297 1.31 14.50 -14.10
CA ILE A 297 1.52 13.61 -15.25
C ILE A 297 0.72 14.15 -16.43
N LYS A 298 1.42 14.52 -17.50
CA LYS A 298 0.80 15.22 -18.62
C LYS A 298 0.18 14.27 -19.63
N THR A 299 0.65 13.03 -19.69
CA THR A 299 0.39 12.19 -20.86
C THR A 299 -0.54 11.03 -20.56
N SER A 300 -1.66 10.99 -21.29
CA SER A 300 -2.43 9.78 -21.53
C SER A 300 -1.65 8.87 -22.50
N CYS A 301 -1.93 7.56 -22.48
CA CYS A 301 -1.22 6.53 -23.25
C CYS A 301 -0.82 7.00 -24.67
N PRO A 302 0.47 6.98 -25.04
CA PRO A 302 0.96 7.57 -26.29
C PRO A 302 0.52 6.81 -27.56
N ILE A 303 -0.12 5.65 -27.39
CA ILE A 303 -0.72 4.85 -28.49
C ILE A 303 -2.16 5.32 -28.80
N HIS A 304 -2.67 6.31 -28.06
CA HIS A 304 -4.01 6.84 -28.25
C HIS A 304 -4.07 7.80 -29.46
N THR A 305 -4.56 7.29 -30.60
CA THR A 305 -4.92 8.12 -31.76
C THR A 305 -6.38 7.90 -32.14
N GLY A 306 -7.21 8.94 -32.12
CA GLY A 306 -8.63 8.88 -32.51
C GLY A 306 -9.58 8.37 -31.42
N LYS A 307 -10.80 7.95 -31.81
CA LYS A 307 -11.80 7.36 -30.90
C LYS A 307 -11.52 5.86 -30.70
N PRO A 308 -11.09 5.42 -29.50
CA PRO A 308 -10.84 4.00 -29.27
C PRO A 308 -12.12 3.17 -29.33
N ALA A 309 -12.00 1.92 -29.74
CA ALA A 309 -13.09 0.96 -29.67
C ALA A 309 -13.49 0.72 -28.20
N THR A 310 -14.78 0.81 -27.91
CA THR A 310 -15.37 0.41 -26.62
C THR A 310 -15.73 -1.07 -26.58
N LYS A 311 -15.69 -1.74 -27.74
CA LYS A 311 -15.95 -3.17 -27.90
C LYS A 311 -14.91 -3.79 -28.81
N SER A 312 -14.32 -4.89 -28.38
CA SER A 312 -13.41 -5.73 -29.16
C SER A 312 -13.65 -7.20 -28.83
N THR A 313 -13.07 -8.10 -29.62
CA THR A 313 -13.01 -9.53 -29.29
C THR A 313 -11.56 -9.99 -29.35
N PRO A 314 -11.18 -11.02 -28.58
CA PRO A 314 -9.84 -11.59 -28.62
C PRO A 314 -9.37 -11.95 -30.03
N GLU A 315 -10.24 -12.56 -30.83
CA GLU A 315 -9.94 -13.02 -32.20
C GLU A 315 -9.63 -11.84 -33.11
N ARG A 316 -10.45 -10.79 -33.04
CA ARG A 316 -10.26 -9.59 -33.86
C ARG A 316 -8.97 -8.86 -33.48
N LEU A 317 -8.64 -8.78 -32.20
CA LEU A 317 -7.37 -8.18 -31.79
C LEU A 317 -6.17 -9.04 -32.20
N ALA A 318 -6.29 -10.37 -32.17
CA ALA A 318 -5.25 -11.27 -32.66
C ALA A 318 -5.02 -11.14 -34.19
N GLU A 319 -6.06 -10.86 -34.97
CA GLU A 319 -5.92 -10.49 -36.39
C GLU A 319 -5.14 -9.18 -36.57
N GLU A 320 -5.52 -8.13 -35.84
CA GLU A 320 -4.83 -6.84 -35.91
C GLU A 320 -3.36 -6.94 -35.45
N GLU A 321 -3.06 -7.75 -34.43
CA GLU A 321 -1.68 -8.00 -33.98
C GLU A 321 -0.80 -8.63 -35.08
N ARG A 322 -1.36 -9.48 -35.95
CA ARG A 322 -0.61 -10.11 -37.05
C ARG A 322 -0.12 -9.10 -38.09
N ASN A 323 -0.74 -7.92 -38.19
CA ASN A 323 -0.28 -6.85 -39.06
C ASN A 323 1.00 -6.19 -38.54
N VAL A 324 1.28 -6.29 -37.23
CA VAL A 324 2.47 -5.70 -36.61
C VAL A 324 3.71 -6.56 -36.89
N LYS A 325 4.45 -6.18 -37.93
CA LYS A 325 5.65 -6.92 -38.36
C LYS A 325 6.69 -7.01 -37.24
N LYS A 326 7.23 -8.22 -37.05
CA LYS A 326 8.32 -8.52 -36.09
C LYS A 326 7.98 -8.17 -34.63
N LEU A 327 6.71 -8.26 -34.23
CA LEU A 327 6.25 -7.93 -32.88
C LEU A 327 7.09 -8.62 -31.78
N ASP A 328 7.34 -9.93 -31.88
CA ASP A 328 8.13 -10.66 -30.86
C ASP A 328 9.58 -10.19 -30.77
N ALA A 329 10.16 -9.72 -31.88
CA ALA A 329 11.50 -9.15 -31.87
C ALA A 329 11.50 -7.77 -31.21
N LEU A 330 10.45 -6.96 -31.43
CA LEU A 330 10.27 -5.67 -30.78
C LEU A 330 10.07 -5.82 -29.26
N ILE A 331 9.26 -6.79 -28.82
CA ILE A 331 9.05 -7.12 -27.40
C ILE A 331 10.38 -7.52 -26.74
N ARG A 332 11.11 -8.48 -27.33
CA ARG A 332 12.41 -8.92 -26.80
C ARG A 332 13.42 -7.79 -26.73
N LYS A 333 13.43 -6.91 -27.73
CA LYS A 333 14.29 -5.73 -27.77
C LYS A 333 13.93 -4.73 -26.67
N ALA A 334 12.65 -4.44 -26.47
CA ALA A 334 12.19 -3.54 -25.41
C ALA A 334 12.53 -4.05 -24.00
N ILE A 335 12.42 -5.37 -23.78
CA ILE A 335 12.86 -6.01 -22.51
C ILE A 335 14.37 -5.86 -22.32
N LYS A 336 15.18 -6.13 -23.36
CA LYS A 336 16.64 -6.01 -23.29
C LYS A 336 17.12 -4.56 -23.08
N GLU A 337 16.41 -3.59 -23.66
CA GLU A 337 16.70 -2.15 -23.53
C GLU A 337 16.13 -1.55 -22.22
N ALA A 338 15.47 -2.34 -21.37
CA ALA A 338 14.85 -1.83 -20.16
C ALA A 338 15.88 -1.39 -19.10
N GLU A 339 15.60 -0.26 -18.45
CA GLU A 339 16.41 0.28 -17.37
C GLU A 339 15.82 -0.10 -16.00
N VAL A 340 16.67 -0.49 -15.04
CA VAL A 340 16.23 -0.83 -13.69
C VAL A 340 16.68 0.24 -12.69
N VAL A 341 15.73 0.82 -11.97
CA VAL A 341 15.96 1.83 -10.93
C VAL A 341 15.52 1.29 -9.57
N ARG A 342 16.35 1.48 -8.54
CA ARG A 342 16.01 1.18 -7.14
C ARG A 342 15.51 2.44 -6.45
N ILE A 343 14.36 2.34 -5.80
CA ILE A 343 13.67 3.43 -5.10
C ILE A 343 13.77 3.27 -3.59
#